data_AF-E9UUI9-F1
#
_entry.id   AF-E9UUI9-F1
#
_cell.length_a   1.000
_cell.length_b   1.000
_cell.length_c   1.000
_cell.angle_alpha   90.00
_cell.angle_beta   90.00
_cell.angle_gamma   90.00
#
_symmetry.space_group_name_H-M   'P 1'
#
loop_
_entity.id
_entity.type
_entity.pdbx_description
1 polymer ?
#
loop_
_entity_poly.entity_id
_entity_poly.type
_entity_poly.pdbx_seq_one_letter_code
_entity_poly.pdbx_strand_id
1 'polypeptide(L)'
;MTFQRARSDEQREIRRRAILDTAVAMLDEMPVAELSLNELSRRVGLAKSNVLRYFESREAVLLELLDDFLGRWLDELGEELAAGIEADAPPGVRAGQLAEILSRSLAERPVLCDLVGAQGGVLEHNVSVEVVKRHKRSSHAKLETMVGLVRRHLPEVGDGAQTFCLMSLISAGALAAYDPPPPSLLAVYSDEPELAVLHLDLREGLRTSCTAALVGVLPRA
;
A
#
# COMPACT_ATOMS: atom_id res chain seq x y z
N MET A 1 -24.31 -28.79 24.56
CA MET A 1 -24.05 -28.81 23.10
C MET A 1 -23.67 -27.39 22.66
N THR A 2 -22.38 -27.07 22.64
CA THR A 2 -21.87 -25.68 22.51
C THR A 2 -21.17 -25.41 21.17
N PHE A 3 -21.41 -26.23 20.15
CA PHE A 3 -20.67 -26.26 18.88
C PHE A 3 -21.25 -25.40 17.75
N GLN A 4 -22.40 -24.74 17.96
CA GLN A 4 -23.14 -24.10 16.85
C GLN A 4 -22.67 -22.66 16.54
N ARG A 5 -22.09 -21.94 17.51
CA ARG A 5 -21.53 -20.58 17.33
C ARG A 5 -20.16 -20.58 16.65
N ALA A 6 -19.22 -21.40 17.13
CA ALA A 6 -17.88 -21.48 16.54
C ALA A 6 -17.93 -21.89 15.06
N ARG A 7 -18.79 -22.85 14.70
CA ARG A 7 -19.03 -23.25 13.30
C ARG A 7 -19.66 -22.14 12.45
N SER A 8 -20.56 -21.32 13.01
CA SER A 8 -21.15 -20.22 12.24
C SER A 8 -20.17 -19.08 12.02
N ASP A 9 -19.31 -18.81 13.00
CA ASP A 9 -18.27 -17.78 12.90
C ASP A 9 -17.17 -18.21 11.92
N GLU A 10 -16.76 -19.48 11.96
CA GLU A 10 -15.83 -20.06 10.99
C GLU A 10 -16.39 -20.04 9.56
N GLN A 11 -17.66 -20.43 9.37
CA GLN A 11 -18.31 -20.34 8.06
C GLN A 11 -18.42 -18.89 7.57
N ARG A 12 -18.68 -17.94 8.48
CA ARG A 12 -18.72 -16.52 8.14
C ARG A 12 -17.35 -16.03 7.70
N GLU A 13 -16.29 -16.44 8.37
CA GLU A 13 -14.92 -16.06 8.02
C GLU A 13 -14.48 -16.69 6.69
N ILE A 14 -14.79 -17.96 6.45
CA ILE A 14 -14.55 -18.61 5.15
C ILE A 14 -15.22 -17.83 4.01
N ARG A 15 -16.46 -17.38 4.22
CA ARG A 15 -17.18 -16.58 3.22
C ARG A 15 -16.58 -15.21 3.02
N ARG A 16 -16.16 -14.56 4.11
CA ARG A 16 -15.48 -13.26 4.06
C ARG A 16 -14.16 -13.36 3.29
N ARG A 17 -13.35 -14.38 3.60
CA ARG A 17 -12.09 -14.67 2.90
C ARG A 17 -12.32 -14.93 1.41
N ALA A 18 -13.32 -15.73 1.04
CA ALA A 18 -13.66 -15.96 -0.37
C ALA A 18 -14.00 -14.68 -1.14
N ILE A 19 -14.66 -13.70 -0.51
CA ILE A 19 -14.93 -12.38 -1.11
C ILE A 19 -13.63 -11.61 -1.30
N LEU A 20 -12.75 -11.58 -0.29
CA LEU A 20 -11.45 -10.93 -0.37
C LEU A 20 -10.57 -11.57 -1.45
N ASP A 21 -10.44 -12.89 -1.47
CA ASP A 21 -9.64 -13.63 -2.46
C ASP A 21 -10.14 -13.38 -3.89
N THR A 22 -11.46 -13.30 -4.08
CA THR A 22 -12.05 -12.92 -5.38
C THR A 22 -11.67 -11.49 -5.75
N ALA A 23 -11.71 -10.56 -4.81
CA ALA A 23 -11.32 -9.17 -5.05
C ALA A 23 -9.81 -9.05 -5.35
N VAL A 24 -8.94 -9.85 -4.71
CA VAL A 24 -7.52 -9.93 -5.05
C VAL A 24 -7.34 -10.39 -6.50
N ALA A 25 -7.98 -11.49 -6.89
CA ALA A 25 -7.90 -11.99 -8.27
C ALA A 25 -8.42 -10.99 -9.30
N MET A 26 -9.41 -10.16 -8.93
CA MET A 26 -9.86 -9.06 -9.79
C MET A 26 -8.80 -7.98 -9.96
N LEU A 27 -8.07 -7.62 -8.90
CA LEU A 27 -7.03 -6.59 -8.94
C LEU A 27 -5.80 -7.02 -9.75
N ASP A 28 -5.61 -8.32 -9.99
CA ASP A 28 -4.63 -8.83 -10.95
C ASP A 28 -5.04 -8.58 -12.41
N GLU A 29 -6.32 -8.33 -12.66
CA GLU A 29 -6.90 -8.16 -14.01
C GLU A 29 -7.31 -6.72 -14.32
N MET A 30 -7.58 -5.89 -13.30
CA MET A 30 -8.12 -4.55 -13.48
C MET A 30 -7.61 -3.56 -12.42
N PRO A 31 -7.56 -2.26 -12.75
CA PRO A 31 -7.17 -1.22 -11.80
C PRO A 31 -8.12 -1.15 -10.59
N VAL A 32 -7.59 -0.67 -9.45
CA VAL A 32 -8.38 -0.43 -8.23
C VAL A 32 -9.64 0.37 -8.52
N ALA A 33 -9.58 1.36 -9.42
CA ALA A 33 -10.70 2.24 -9.77
C ALA A 33 -11.83 1.56 -10.55
N GLU A 34 -11.60 0.45 -11.23
CA GLU A 34 -12.59 -0.26 -12.04
C GLU A 34 -13.33 -1.38 -11.30
N LEU A 35 -12.74 -1.91 -10.23
CA LEU A 35 -13.34 -2.99 -9.43
C LEU A 35 -14.73 -2.59 -8.92
N SER A 36 -15.80 -3.28 -9.31
CA SER A 36 -17.15 -2.93 -8.84
C SER A 36 -17.73 -3.98 -7.90
N LEU A 37 -18.59 -3.57 -6.96
CA LEU A 37 -19.29 -4.49 -6.08
C LEU A 37 -20.21 -5.46 -6.85
N ASN A 38 -20.76 -5.01 -7.98
CA ASN A 38 -21.61 -5.84 -8.84
C ASN A 38 -20.78 -6.96 -9.49
N GLU A 39 -19.62 -6.63 -10.04
CA GLU A 39 -18.73 -7.61 -10.66
C GLU A 39 -18.14 -8.57 -9.63
N LEU A 40 -17.74 -8.06 -8.46
CA LEU A 40 -17.30 -8.89 -7.33
C LEU A 40 -18.38 -9.89 -6.90
N SER A 41 -19.63 -9.44 -6.77
CA SER A 41 -20.78 -10.31 -6.44
C SER A 41 -20.98 -11.40 -7.49
N ARG A 42 -20.85 -11.05 -8.78
CA ARG A 42 -20.97 -12.00 -9.89
C ARG A 42 -19.86 -13.06 -9.83
N ARG A 43 -18.61 -12.66 -9.63
CA ARG A 43 -17.44 -13.57 -9.63
C ARG A 43 -17.42 -14.49 -8.40
N VAL A 44 -17.78 -13.99 -7.22
CA VAL A 44 -17.86 -14.82 -6.00
C VAL A 44 -19.12 -15.71 -5.97
N GLY A 45 -20.02 -15.55 -6.94
CA GLY A 45 -21.25 -16.36 -7.06
C GLY A 45 -22.29 -16.03 -5.98
N LEU A 46 -22.30 -14.80 -5.47
CA LEU A 46 -23.23 -14.35 -4.43
C LEU A 46 -24.12 -13.23 -4.96
N ALA A 47 -25.37 -13.19 -4.52
CA ALA A 47 -26.19 -12.00 -4.70
C ALA A 47 -25.53 -10.79 -4.02
N LYS A 48 -25.68 -9.59 -4.61
CA LYS A 48 -25.13 -8.35 -4.04
C LYS A 48 -25.55 -8.12 -2.58
N SER A 49 -26.81 -8.40 -2.25
CA SER A 49 -27.34 -8.33 -0.89
C SER A 49 -26.63 -9.29 0.09
N ASN A 50 -26.12 -10.43 -0.39
CA ASN A 50 -25.34 -11.36 0.42
C ASN A 50 -23.92 -10.86 0.66
N VAL A 51 -23.26 -10.26 -0.34
CA VAL A 51 -21.94 -9.63 -0.16
C VAL A 51 -22.03 -8.47 0.84
N LEU A 52 -23.10 -7.67 0.74
CA LEU A 52 -23.37 -6.55 1.63
C LEU A 52 -23.55 -6.92 3.12
N ARG A 53 -23.76 -8.21 3.43
CA ARG A 53 -23.78 -8.71 4.82
C ARG A 53 -22.39 -8.85 5.43
N TYR A 54 -21.35 -8.91 4.61
CA TYR A 54 -19.95 -9.04 5.03
C TYR A 54 -19.20 -7.71 4.91
N PHE A 55 -19.48 -6.94 3.86
CA PHE A 55 -18.86 -5.66 3.57
C PHE A 55 -19.90 -4.65 3.14
N GLU A 56 -19.99 -3.52 3.83
CA GLU A 56 -21.03 -2.51 3.57
C GLU A 56 -20.90 -1.81 2.21
N SER A 57 -19.71 -1.83 1.61
CA SER A 57 -19.42 -1.21 0.32
C SER A 57 -18.22 -1.89 -0.34
N ARG A 58 -17.96 -1.50 -1.59
CA ARG A 58 -16.72 -1.87 -2.31
C ARG A 58 -15.51 -1.30 -1.57
N GLU A 59 -15.60 -0.06 -1.11
CA GLU A 59 -14.54 0.64 -0.41
C GLU A 59 -14.19 -0.07 0.90
N ALA A 60 -15.18 -0.62 1.61
CA ALA A 60 -14.93 -1.45 2.79
C ALA A 60 -14.14 -2.74 2.47
N VAL A 61 -14.35 -3.35 1.29
CA VAL A 61 -13.53 -4.49 0.82
C VAL A 61 -12.10 -4.03 0.54
N LEU A 62 -11.94 -2.92 -0.18
CA LEU A 62 -10.62 -2.41 -0.60
C LEU A 62 -9.78 -1.90 0.58
N LEU A 63 -10.39 -1.25 1.58
CA LEU A 63 -9.69 -0.85 2.81
C LEU A 63 -9.16 -2.06 3.59
N GLU A 64 -9.90 -3.17 3.58
CA GLU A 64 -9.46 -4.39 4.24
C GLU A 64 -8.33 -5.09 3.48
N LEU A 65 -8.40 -5.12 2.15
CA LEU A 65 -7.28 -5.58 1.33
C LEU A 65 -6.04 -4.71 1.53
N LEU A 66 -6.21 -3.40 1.61
CA LEU A 66 -5.12 -2.47 1.92
C LEU A 66 -4.49 -2.80 3.28
N ASP A 67 -5.30 -3.05 4.31
CA ASP A 67 -4.82 -3.48 5.62
C ASP A 67 -4.07 -4.83 5.56
N ASP A 68 -4.58 -5.82 4.81
CA ASP A 68 -3.92 -7.13 4.66
C ASP A 68 -2.60 -7.00 3.87
N PHE A 69 -2.58 -6.19 2.81
CA PHE A 69 -1.44 -6.03 1.91
C PHE A 69 -0.32 -5.25 2.58
N LEU A 70 -0.65 -4.16 3.28
CA LEU A 70 0.31 -3.35 4.00
C LEU A 70 0.93 -4.15 5.17
N GLY A 71 0.15 -5.02 5.82
CA GLY A 71 0.66 -5.92 6.86
C GLY A 71 1.72 -6.90 6.31
N ARG A 72 1.37 -7.64 5.25
CA ARG A 72 2.31 -8.59 4.61
C ARG A 72 3.56 -7.91 4.09
N TRP A 73 3.42 -6.74 3.45
CA TRP A 73 4.58 -5.97 2.99
C TRP A 73 5.50 -5.55 4.14
N LEU A 74 4.97 -5.17 5.31
CA LEU A 74 5.80 -4.80 6.46
C LEU A 74 6.57 -6.00 7.04
N ASP A 75 5.98 -7.19 7.04
CA ASP A 75 6.66 -8.42 7.46
C ASP A 75 7.85 -8.71 6.52
N GLU A 76 7.59 -8.69 5.20
CA GLU A 76 8.62 -8.90 4.16
C GLU A 76 9.70 -7.80 4.19
N LEU A 77 9.29 -6.54 4.36
CA LEU A 77 10.20 -5.40 4.49
C LEU A 77 11.15 -5.58 5.68
N GLY A 78 10.66 -6.09 6.81
CA GLY A 78 11.49 -6.35 7.98
C GLY A 78 12.64 -7.32 7.67
N GLU A 79 12.37 -8.37 6.91
CA GLU A 79 13.38 -9.34 6.45
C GLU A 79 14.35 -8.72 5.45
N GLU A 80 13.85 -7.97 4.46
CA GLU A 80 14.67 -7.31 3.45
C GLU A 80 15.61 -6.26 4.05
N LEU A 81 15.14 -5.46 5.01
CA LEU A 81 15.96 -4.46 5.70
C LEU A 81 17.04 -5.11 6.57
N ALA A 82 16.70 -6.21 7.26
CA ALA A 82 17.65 -6.95 8.07
C ALA A 82 18.77 -7.59 7.23
N ALA A 83 18.46 -8.05 6.02
CA ALA A 83 19.44 -8.64 5.11
C ALA A 83 20.24 -7.61 4.31
N GLY A 84 19.62 -6.47 3.97
CA GLY A 84 20.15 -5.52 2.99
C GLY A 84 20.85 -4.28 3.56
N ILE A 85 20.68 -3.98 4.85
CA ILE A 85 21.33 -2.81 5.48
C ILE A 85 22.57 -3.24 6.27
N GLU A 86 23.70 -2.66 5.91
CA GLU A 86 24.97 -2.87 6.61
C GLU A 86 25.01 -2.06 7.91
N ALA A 87 24.88 -2.74 9.06
CA ALA A 87 24.74 -2.07 10.36
C ALA A 87 25.91 -1.11 10.70
N ASP A 88 27.13 -1.49 10.32
CA ASP A 88 28.35 -0.72 10.63
C ASP A 88 28.69 0.34 9.56
N ALA A 89 27.89 0.43 8.49
CA ALA A 89 28.12 1.41 7.44
C ALA A 89 27.80 2.84 7.91
N PRO A 90 28.45 3.87 7.32
CA PRO A 90 28.15 5.27 7.62
C PRO A 90 26.65 5.58 7.43
N PRO A 91 26.06 6.51 8.21
CA PRO A 91 24.63 6.81 8.15
C PRO A 91 24.10 7.12 6.73
N GLY A 92 24.89 7.85 5.93
CA GLY A 92 24.52 8.16 4.55
C GLY A 92 24.45 6.93 3.64
N VAL A 93 25.30 5.92 3.86
CA VAL A 93 25.27 4.65 3.10
C VAL A 93 24.04 3.84 3.49
N ARG A 94 23.78 3.68 4.79
CA ARG A 94 22.57 2.98 5.30
C ARG A 94 21.28 3.65 4.82
N ALA A 95 21.25 4.98 4.75
CA ALA A 95 20.11 5.71 4.22
C ALA A 95 19.88 5.46 2.73
N GLY A 96 20.95 5.36 1.93
CA GLY A 96 20.87 4.94 0.54
C GLY A 96 20.32 3.52 0.39
N GLN A 97 20.81 2.58 1.20
CA GLN A 97 20.32 1.19 1.23
C GLN A 97 18.84 1.11 1.63
N LEU A 98 18.44 1.86 2.66
CA LEU A 98 17.04 1.96 3.09
C LEU A 98 16.14 2.50 1.98
N ALA A 99 16.55 3.59 1.31
CA ALA A 99 15.77 4.16 0.20
C ALA A 99 15.65 3.20 -0.98
N GLU A 100 16.70 2.45 -1.29
CA GLU A 100 16.70 1.44 -2.35
C GLU A 100 15.74 0.28 -2.03
N ILE A 101 15.81 -0.27 -0.82
CA ILE A 101 14.94 -1.38 -0.40
C ILE A 101 13.47 -0.95 -0.33
N LEU A 102 13.19 0.23 0.25
CA LEU A 102 11.83 0.77 0.32
C LEU A 102 11.23 1.02 -1.06
N SER A 103 11.97 1.70 -1.94
CA SER A 103 11.48 2.03 -3.28
C SER A 103 11.26 0.80 -4.14
N ARG A 104 12.19 -0.17 -4.13
CA ARG A 104 12.02 -1.46 -4.83
C ARG A 104 10.81 -2.23 -4.30
N SER A 105 10.73 -2.46 -2.99
CA SER A 105 9.67 -3.30 -2.41
C SER A 105 8.27 -2.72 -2.64
N LEU A 106 8.11 -1.39 -2.61
CA LEU A 106 6.84 -0.74 -2.94
C LEU A 106 6.54 -0.80 -4.44
N ALA A 107 7.53 -0.55 -5.31
CA ALA A 107 7.34 -0.60 -6.76
C ALA A 107 6.97 -2.01 -7.28
N GLU A 108 7.46 -3.06 -6.63
CA GLU A 108 7.07 -4.45 -6.91
C GLU A 108 5.63 -4.80 -6.49
N ARG A 109 4.94 -3.89 -5.80
CA ARG A 109 3.58 -4.08 -5.27
C ARG A 109 2.64 -2.97 -5.79
N PRO A 110 2.41 -2.86 -7.11
CA PRO A 110 1.64 -1.77 -7.71
C PRO A 110 0.22 -1.66 -7.14
N VAL A 111 -0.46 -2.79 -6.91
CA VAL A 111 -1.82 -2.80 -6.32
C VAL A 111 -1.84 -2.22 -4.90
N LEU A 112 -0.80 -2.45 -4.09
CA LEU A 112 -0.68 -1.83 -2.77
C LEU A 112 -0.54 -0.31 -2.92
N CYS A 113 0.32 0.16 -3.82
CA CYS A 113 0.50 1.58 -4.08
C CYS A 113 -0.81 2.24 -4.58
N ASP A 114 -1.53 1.60 -5.51
CA ASP A 114 -2.83 2.08 -6.00
C ASP A 114 -3.86 2.21 -4.86
N LEU A 115 -3.93 1.21 -3.98
CA LEU A 115 -4.83 1.24 -2.82
C LEU A 115 -4.47 2.38 -1.86
N VAL A 116 -3.17 2.60 -1.61
CA VAL A 116 -2.70 3.74 -0.80
C VAL A 116 -3.08 5.08 -1.46
N GLY A 117 -2.89 5.20 -2.78
CA GLY A 117 -3.24 6.41 -3.53
C GLY A 117 -4.75 6.69 -3.54
N ALA A 118 -5.58 5.65 -3.61
CA ALA A 118 -7.03 5.76 -3.57
C ALA A 118 -7.59 6.01 -2.16
N GLN A 119 -6.85 5.68 -1.11
CA GLN A 119 -7.33 5.64 0.27
C GLN A 119 -7.98 6.96 0.71
N GLY A 120 -7.22 8.06 0.65
CA GLY A 120 -7.66 9.37 1.14
C GLY A 120 -8.67 10.07 0.22
N GLY A 121 -8.61 9.81 -1.10
CA GLY A 121 -9.45 10.47 -2.09
C GLY A 121 -10.78 9.77 -2.39
N VAL A 122 -10.85 8.46 -2.16
CA VAL A 122 -11.99 7.62 -2.57
C VAL A 122 -12.45 6.71 -1.44
N LEU A 123 -11.55 5.88 -0.92
CA LEU A 123 -11.96 4.75 -0.05
C LEU A 123 -12.53 5.23 1.28
N GLU A 124 -11.98 6.30 1.86
CA GLU A 124 -12.42 6.84 3.15
C GLU A 124 -13.73 7.65 3.10
N HIS A 125 -14.25 7.94 1.90
CA HIS A 125 -15.45 8.77 1.73
C HIS A 125 -16.77 7.99 1.70
N ASN A 126 -16.76 6.74 1.24
CA ASN A 126 -17.96 5.93 0.97
C ASN A 126 -18.12 4.76 1.95
N VAL A 127 -17.75 4.98 3.20
CA VAL A 127 -17.80 3.98 4.29
C VAL A 127 -18.33 4.62 5.57
N SER A 128 -18.82 3.78 6.48
CA SER A 128 -19.27 4.20 7.79
C SER A 128 -18.10 4.63 8.67
N VAL A 129 -18.39 5.48 9.66
CA VAL A 129 -17.43 5.94 10.67
C VAL A 129 -16.74 4.78 11.38
N GLU A 130 -17.46 3.68 11.65
CA GLU A 130 -16.87 2.52 12.33
C GLU A 130 -15.90 1.74 11.43
N VAL A 131 -16.14 1.69 10.12
CA VAL A 131 -15.17 1.12 9.16
C VAL A 131 -13.92 1.99 9.08
N VAL A 132 -14.07 3.31 8.94
CA VAL A 132 -12.93 4.25 8.94
C VAL A 132 -12.14 4.12 10.24
N LYS A 133 -12.81 4.08 11.39
CA LYS A 133 -12.17 3.96 12.70
C LYS A 133 -11.39 2.66 12.87
N ARG A 134 -11.92 1.54 12.38
CA ARG A 134 -11.22 0.25 12.38
C ARG A 134 -9.98 0.32 11.49
N HIS A 135 -10.13 0.83 10.27
CA HIS A 135 -9.04 1.01 9.33
C HIS A 135 -7.95 1.92 9.91
N LYS A 136 -8.27 3.13 10.39
CA LYS A 136 -7.27 4.05 10.95
C LYS A 136 -6.50 3.49 12.15
N ARG A 137 -7.14 2.68 13.00
CA ARG A 137 -6.44 1.97 14.09
C ARG A 137 -5.43 0.96 13.54
N SER A 138 -5.82 0.20 12.52
CA SER A 138 -4.94 -0.71 11.81
C SER A 138 -3.78 0.04 11.13
N SER A 139 -4.07 1.13 10.41
CA SER A 139 -3.05 1.98 9.77
C SER A 139 -2.07 2.57 10.79
N HIS A 140 -2.55 2.99 11.96
CA HIS A 140 -1.69 3.51 13.03
C HIS A 140 -0.69 2.45 13.51
N ALA A 141 -1.17 1.24 13.83
CA ALA A 141 -0.30 0.15 14.29
C ALA A 141 0.75 -0.25 13.24
N LYS A 142 0.36 -0.23 11.95
CA LYS A 142 1.27 -0.49 10.83
C LYS A 142 2.30 0.62 10.66
N LEU A 143 1.90 1.88 10.81
CA LEU A 143 2.82 3.01 10.81
C LEU A 143 3.83 2.90 11.96
N GLU A 144 3.39 2.54 13.16
CA GLU A 144 4.27 2.29 14.31
C GLU A 144 5.28 1.16 14.02
N THR A 145 4.82 0.09 13.37
CA THR A 145 5.68 -1.02 12.94
C THR A 145 6.74 -0.56 11.95
N MET A 146 6.34 0.17 10.91
CA MET A 146 7.25 0.72 9.90
C MET A 146 8.28 1.68 10.52
N VAL A 147 7.84 2.55 11.43
CA VAL A 147 8.72 3.47 12.18
C VAL A 147 9.74 2.69 13.00
N GLY A 148 9.31 1.61 13.65
CA GLY A 148 10.19 0.71 14.39
C GLY A 148 11.26 0.08 13.50
N LEU A 149 10.88 -0.41 12.32
CA LEU A 149 11.81 -0.96 11.32
C LEU A 149 12.83 0.09 10.87
N VAL A 150 12.36 1.29 10.48
CA VAL A 150 13.26 2.38 10.04
C VAL A 150 14.24 2.78 11.14
N ARG A 151 13.75 3.01 12.37
CA ARG A 151 14.60 3.42 13.50
C ARG A 151 15.62 2.36 13.90
N ARG A 152 15.30 1.07 13.73
CA ARG A 152 16.24 -0.03 13.99
C ARG A 152 17.48 0.05 13.10
N HIS A 153 17.31 0.43 11.84
CA HIS A 153 18.38 0.45 10.85
C HIS A 153 18.99 1.84 10.63
N LEU A 154 18.26 2.90 10.96
CA LEU A 154 18.68 4.29 10.81
C LEU A 154 18.20 5.14 12.00
N PRO A 155 18.76 4.92 13.21
CA PRO A 155 18.37 5.66 14.43
C PRO A 155 18.57 7.17 14.30
N GLU A 156 19.46 7.62 13.42
CA GLU A 156 19.77 9.02 13.15
C GLU A 156 18.58 9.82 12.62
N VAL A 157 17.55 9.16 12.07
CA VAL A 157 16.31 9.82 11.62
C VAL A 157 15.51 10.40 12.80
N GLY A 158 15.69 9.85 14.01
CA GLY A 158 15.09 10.36 15.24
C GLY A 158 13.57 10.53 15.16
N ASP A 159 13.08 11.72 15.51
CA ASP A 159 11.66 12.08 15.50
C ASP A 159 11.08 12.25 14.09
N GLY A 160 11.94 12.40 13.07
CA GLY A 160 11.51 12.48 11.67
C GLY A 160 10.97 11.16 11.10
N ALA A 161 11.13 10.04 11.81
CA ALA A 161 10.84 8.71 11.26
C ALA A 161 9.37 8.52 10.91
N GLN A 162 8.45 9.02 11.74
CA GLN A 162 7.02 8.93 11.48
C GLN A 162 6.63 9.69 10.23
N THR A 163 7.09 10.94 10.09
CA THR A 163 6.83 11.76 8.90
C THR A 163 7.45 11.14 7.66
N PHE A 164 8.68 10.63 7.75
CA PHE A 164 9.34 9.92 6.66
C PHE A 164 8.52 8.71 6.17
N CYS A 165 8.07 7.84 7.09
CA CYS A 165 7.27 6.67 6.74
C CYS A 165 5.93 7.07 6.08
N LEU A 166 5.23 8.05 6.66
CA LEU A 166 3.96 8.55 6.14
C LEU A 166 4.14 9.15 4.73
N MET A 167 5.13 10.01 4.55
CA MET A 167 5.41 10.63 3.26
C MET A 167 5.86 9.60 2.23
N SER A 168 6.63 8.57 2.62
CA SER A 168 7.03 7.51 1.69
C SER A 168 5.83 6.73 1.14
N LEU A 169 4.86 6.38 1.99
CA LEU A 169 3.62 5.73 1.56
C LEU A 169 2.76 6.65 0.67
N ILE A 170 2.62 7.93 1.05
CA ILE A 170 1.88 8.90 0.24
C ILE A 170 2.54 9.10 -1.13
N SER A 171 3.87 9.24 -1.17
CA SER A 171 4.63 9.33 -2.42
C SER A 171 4.45 8.08 -3.27
N ALA A 172 4.40 6.88 -2.68
CA ALA A 172 4.16 5.64 -3.41
C ALA A 172 2.80 5.63 -4.10
N GLY A 173 1.75 5.98 -3.35
CA GLY A 173 0.40 6.06 -3.92
C GLY A 173 0.23 7.18 -4.95
N ALA A 174 0.89 8.32 -4.75
CA ALA A 174 0.86 9.43 -5.70
C ALA A 174 1.60 9.10 -7.00
N LEU A 175 2.79 8.49 -6.90
CA LEU A 175 3.62 8.14 -8.07
C LEU A 175 3.01 6.99 -8.87
N ALA A 176 2.32 6.03 -8.23
CA ALA A 176 1.67 4.93 -8.93
C ALA A 176 0.60 5.40 -9.94
N ALA A 177 -0.01 6.57 -9.71
CA ALA A 177 -0.94 7.15 -10.67
C ALA A 177 -0.29 7.60 -12.00
N TYR A 178 1.05 7.68 -12.06
CA TYR A 178 1.81 8.10 -13.24
C TYR A 178 2.46 6.92 -13.99
N ASP A 179 2.44 5.71 -13.43
CA ASP A 179 3.17 4.55 -13.96
C ASP A 179 2.32 3.26 -13.93
N PRO A 180 2.05 2.60 -15.08
CA PRO A 180 2.49 2.97 -16.42
C PRO A 180 1.69 4.14 -17.01
N PRO A 181 2.32 4.99 -17.84
CA PRO A 181 1.62 6.07 -18.52
C PRO A 181 0.58 5.50 -19.52
N PRO A 182 -0.58 6.18 -19.69
CA PRO A 182 -1.60 5.72 -20.64
C PRO A 182 -1.11 5.81 -22.09
N PRO A 183 -1.68 5.03 -23.04
CA PRO A 183 -1.26 5.01 -24.44
C PRO A 183 -1.26 6.38 -25.13
N SER A 184 -2.20 7.25 -24.75
CA SER A 184 -2.25 8.63 -25.26
C SER A 184 -1.03 9.45 -24.85
N LEU A 185 -0.53 9.29 -23.62
CA LEU A 185 0.64 10.00 -23.12
C LEU A 185 1.93 9.43 -23.72
N LEU A 186 2.01 8.11 -23.91
CA LEU A 186 3.11 7.46 -24.63
C LEU A 186 3.22 7.94 -26.09
N ALA A 187 2.09 8.16 -26.76
CA ALA A 187 2.07 8.72 -28.11
C ALA A 187 2.64 10.16 -28.13
N VAL A 188 2.29 10.99 -27.14
CA VAL A 188 2.85 12.35 -26.98
C VAL A 188 4.36 12.30 -26.77
N TYR A 189 4.86 11.45 -25.87
CA TYR A 189 6.30 11.33 -25.63
C TYR A 189 7.09 10.79 -26.83
N SER A 190 6.43 10.02 -27.70
CA SER A 190 7.04 9.53 -28.94
C SER A 190 7.13 10.61 -30.02
N ASP A 191 6.14 11.53 -30.07
CA ASP A 191 6.08 12.63 -31.04
C ASP A 191 6.94 13.84 -30.60
N GLU A 192 6.93 14.15 -29.29
CA GLU A 192 7.69 15.25 -28.66
C GLU A 192 8.59 14.69 -27.51
N PRO A 193 9.79 14.13 -27.83
CA PRO A 193 10.65 13.48 -26.84
C PRO A 193 11.11 14.36 -25.67
N GLU A 194 11.17 15.68 -25.85
CA GLU A 194 11.47 16.65 -24.79
C GLU A 194 10.42 16.62 -23.65
N LEU A 195 9.18 16.25 -23.95
CA LEU A 195 8.11 16.13 -22.96
C LEU A 195 8.23 14.87 -22.09
N ALA A 196 9.04 13.89 -22.51
CA ALA A 196 9.29 12.68 -21.75
C ALA A 196 9.99 12.94 -20.39
N VAL A 197 10.53 14.14 -20.17
CA VAL A 197 11.03 14.58 -18.84
C VAL A 197 9.94 14.56 -17.76
N LEU A 198 8.66 14.60 -18.15
CA LEU A 198 7.52 14.51 -17.24
C LEU A 198 7.13 13.06 -16.91
N HIS A 199 7.76 12.07 -17.54
CA HIS A 199 7.53 10.67 -17.23
C HIS A 199 8.15 10.33 -15.87
N LEU A 200 7.32 9.85 -14.95
CA LEU A 200 7.73 9.46 -13.61
C LEU A 200 7.70 7.94 -13.51
N ASP A 201 8.87 7.31 -13.43
CA ASP A 201 9.00 5.90 -13.06
C ASP A 201 8.73 5.76 -11.55
N LEU A 202 7.87 4.80 -11.16
CA LEU A 202 7.46 4.64 -9.77
C LEU A 202 8.65 4.37 -8.85
N ARG A 203 9.55 3.46 -9.25
CA ARG A 203 10.68 3.05 -8.41
C ARG A 203 11.70 4.17 -8.31
N GLU A 204 12.10 4.77 -9.42
CA GLU A 204 13.10 5.83 -9.43
C GLU A 204 12.58 7.09 -8.73
N GLY A 205 11.31 7.46 -8.96
CA GLY A 205 10.63 8.54 -8.27
C GLY A 205 10.64 8.30 -6.76
N LEU A 206 10.22 7.12 -6.31
CA LEU A 206 10.23 6.75 -4.88
C LEU A 206 11.63 6.78 -4.28
N ARG A 207 12.61 6.18 -4.97
CA ARG A 207 14.01 6.16 -4.51
C ARG A 207 14.53 7.57 -4.32
N THR A 208 14.24 8.46 -5.26
CA THR A 208 14.62 9.88 -5.22
C THR A 208 13.93 10.60 -4.06
N SER A 209 12.61 10.44 -3.91
CA SER A 209 11.85 11.05 -2.81
C SER A 209 12.33 10.57 -1.44
N CYS A 210 12.53 9.26 -1.25
CA CYS A 210 13.03 8.70 -0.01
C CYS A 210 14.46 9.18 0.28
N THR A 211 15.35 9.17 -0.71
CA THR A 211 16.73 9.65 -0.54
C THR A 211 16.76 11.13 -0.14
N ALA A 212 15.99 11.97 -0.83
CA ALA A 212 15.92 13.41 -0.53
C ALA A 212 15.38 13.67 0.88
N ALA A 213 14.33 12.94 1.28
CA ALA A 213 13.78 13.02 2.63
C ALA A 213 14.80 12.60 3.70
N LEU A 214 15.52 11.49 3.48
CA LEU A 214 16.54 10.99 4.40
C LEU A 214 17.72 11.95 4.53
N VAL A 215 18.24 12.50 3.42
CA VAL A 215 19.29 13.54 3.45
C VAL A 215 18.84 14.79 4.22
N GLY A 216 17.55 15.13 4.14
CA GLY A 216 16.99 16.28 4.85
C GLY A 216 16.88 16.09 6.37
N VAL A 217 16.69 14.86 6.85
CA VAL A 217 16.50 14.55 8.29
C VAL A 217 17.76 14.05 8.98
N LEU A 218 18.75 13.56 8.25
CA LEU A 218 20.00 13.11 8.84
C LEU A 218 20.83 14.29 9.39
N PRO A 219 21.51 14.12 10.54
CA PRO A 219 22.43 15.13 11.04
C PRO A 219 23.49 15.48 9.99
N ARG A 220 23.66 16.76 9.70
CA ARG A 220 24.78 17.23 8.88
C ARG A 220 26.05 17.17 9.74
N ALA A 221 27.08 16.51 9.21
CA ALA A 221 28.41 16.48 9.83
C ALA A 221 29.01 17.88 9.96
#